data_AF-A0A955BJG8-F1
#
_entry.id   AF-A0A955BJG8-F1
#
_cell.length_a   1.000
_cell.length_b   1.000
_cell.length_c   1.000
_cell.angle_alpha   90.00
_cell.angle_beta   90.00
_cell.angle_gamma   90.00
#
_symmetry.space_group_name_H-M   'P 1'
#
loop_
_entity.id
_entity.type
_entity.pdbx_description
1 polymer ?
#
loop_
_entity_poly.entity_id
_entity_poly.type
_entity_poly.pdbx_seq_one_letter_code
_entity_poly.pdbx_strand_id
1 'polypeptide(L)'
;RCHDHKYDPLTMKDFYSLFAYFNSIDGSEMDGNRKDPSPVVKVLTDEQKTQLADAQSQLEQLRTELATQVAAFEYVEPETPAKPQPAEPKEFVWIDDAVPTGAKADGGWQFVDNPKPLPSGQKASTRKAEGLSQHFFTGASEPLRVAEGDRLFTYVYLDPKNTPKEIMLQWNDGSWDHRAYWGGNHIDWGVEGSVSRKRIGDLPPAGEWVRLEVSAADVGLNPGAVINGWAFTQFDGTTYWDKAGIVSKADQQPVYDSLAAWLQDQAAAKGSALPEPLKTAINIEPDKRSDKQHKALRDHFVEHVYVGSRAIFNPLHEKIAAMEKRAKEIEDSAATTLVFREAKSQKPAYMLERGEYDRRKDEVKRATPAILPPMPDGVPNDRLGFAKWLVDPAHPLTARVTVNRLWQQVFGTGIVKTSEDFGSQGEPPSHPELLDWLAVQFMEDGWD
;
A
#
# COMPACT_ATOMS: atom_id res chain seq x y z
N ARG A 1 -19.46 -34.91 15.89
CA ARG A 1 -20.44 -36.02 15.97
C ARG A 1 -19.69 -37.34 16.13
N CYS A 2 -20.05 -38.19 17.09
CA CYS A 2 -19.25 -39.38 17.48
C CYS A 2 -19.71 -40.69 16.81
N HIS A 3 -20.99 -40.81 16.48
CA HIS A 3 -21.62 -41.98 15.86
C HIS A 3 -22.92 -41.55 15.15
N ASP A 4 -23.48 -42.46 14.35
CA ASP A 4 -24.83 -42.32 13.81
C ASP A 4 -25.85 -42.54 14.92
N HIS A 5 -26.79 -41.61 15.09
CA HIS A 5 -27.82 -41.74 16.11
C HIS A 5 -29.05 -42.46 15.55
N LYS A 6 -29.62 -43.39 16.32
CA LYS A 6 -30.71 -44.28 15.85
C LYS A 6 -31.94 -43.53 15.30
N TYR A 7 -32.24 -42.36 15.86
CA TYR A 7 -33.43 -41.58 15.55
C TYR A 7 -33.15 -40.29 14.76
N ASP A 8 -31.88 -40.02 14.44
CA ASP A 8 -31.49 -38.86 13.65
C ASP A 8 -31.12 -39.33 12.24
N PRO A 9 -31.85 -38.88 11.20
CA PRO A 9 -31.56 -39.28 9.83
C PRO A 9 -30.25 -38.71 9.28
N LEU A 10 -29.65 -37.71 9.94
CA LEU A 10 -28.34 -37.20 9.55
C LEU A 10 -27.27 -38.22 9.93
N THR A 11 -26.46 -38.65 8.98
CA THR A 11 -25.35 -39.56 9.28
C THR A 11 -24.12 -38.78 9.79
N MET A 12 -23.17 -39.50 10.40
CA MET A 12 -21.86 -38.99 10.72
C MET A 12 -21.14 -38.48 9.46
N LYS A 13 -21.30 -39.19 8.34
CA LYS A 13 -20.75 -38.78 7.05
C LYS A 13 -21.36 -37.46 6.58
N ASP A 14 -22.67 -37.27 6.69
CA ASP A 14 -23.33 -36.00 6.34
C ASP A 14 -22.78 -34.85 7.19
N PHE A 15 -22.65 -35.06 8.50
CA PHE A 15 -22.11 -34.06 9.42
C PHE A 15 -20.69 -33.60 9.01
N TYR A 16 -19.77 -34.55 8.74
CA TYR A 16 -18.40 -34.18 8.36
C TYR A 16 -18.31 -33.64 6.92
N SER A 17 -19.21 -34.07 6.02
CA SER A 17 -19.29 -33.53 4.65
C SER A 17 -19.77 -32.08 4.65
N LEU A 18 -20.71 -31.75 5.54
CA LEU A 18 -21.14 -30.38 5.79
C LEU A 18 -20.00 -29.54 6.39
N PHE A 19 -19.28 -30.07 7.39
CA PHE A 19 -18.10 -29.43 7.98
C PHE A 19 -17.03 -29.10 6.92
N ALA A 20 -16.88 -29.94 5.88
CA ALA A 20 -15.90 -29.74 4.82
C ALA A 20 -16.09 -28.43 4.03
N TYR A 21 -17.29 -27.82 4.03
CA TYR A 21 -17.50 -26.48 3.46
C TYR A 21 -16.75 -25.41 4.28
N PHE A 22 -16.68 -25.55 5.60
CA PHE A 22 -16.08 -24.57 6.50
C PHE A 22 -14.59 -24.80 6.76
N ASN A 23 -14.07 -25.97 6.37
CA ASN A 23 -12.67 -26.35 6.63
C ASN A 23 -11.66 -25.65 5.70
N SER A 24 -12.08 -24.96 4.64
CA SER A 24 -11.17 -24.35 3.64
C SER A 24 -11.20 -22.83 3.65
N ILE A 25 -10.81 -22.26 4.79
CA ILE A 25 -10.70 -20.81 4.96
C ILE A 25 -9.34 -20.34 4.43
N ASP A 26 -9.37 -19.28 3.62
CA ASP A 26 -8.19 -18.49 3.28
C ASP A 26 -7.86 -17.56 4.45
N GLY A 27 -6.90 -17.94 5.29
CA GLY A 27 -6.54 -17.18 6.48
C GLY A 27 -5.41 -17.87 7.25
N SER A 28 -4.54 -17.06 7.84
CA SER A 28 -3.54 -17.51 8.81
C SER A 28 -4.22 -17.89 10.11
N GLU A 29 -3.66 -18.85 10.84
CA GLU A 29 -4.13 -19.24 12.19
C GLU A 29 -4.00 -18.08 13.19
N MET A 30 -2.99 -17.22 12.97
CA MET A 30 -2.71 -16.05 13.79
C MET A 30 -2.84 -14.77 12.96
N ASP A 31 -3.51 -13.77 13.53
CA ASP A 31 -3.67 -12.43 12.94
C ASP A 31 -2.39 -11.57 13.04
N GLY A 32 -1.51 -11.89 13.98
CA GLY A 32 -0.29 -11.13 14.26
C GLY A 32 -0.55 -9.74 14.83
N ASN A 33 -1.66 -9.56 15.57
CA ASN A 33 -2.08 -8.26 16.13
C ASN A 33 -2.21 -7.14 15.09
N ARG A 34 -2.51 -7.50 13.83
CA ARG A 34 -2.80 -6.53 12.76
C ARG A 34 -4.19 -5.94 12.97
N LYS A 35 -4.34 -4.63 12.73
CA LYS A 35 -5.62 -3.93 12.85
C LYS A 35 -6.71 -4.57 11.97
N ASP A 36 -6.37 -4.86 10.72
CA ASP A 36 -7.29 -5.42 9.72
C ASP A 36 -6.69 -6.74 9.16
N PRO A 37 -6.84 -7.87 9.86
CA PRO A 37 -6.26 -9.14 9.41
C PRO A 37 -7.03 -9.67 8.22
N SER A 38 -6.32 -9.89 7.10
CA SER A 38 -6.94 -10.45 5.89
C SER A 38 -7.53 -11.85 6.14
N PRO A 39 -8.69 -12.18 5.53
CA PRO A 39 -9.36 -11.40 4.50
C PRO A 39 -10.35 -10.35 5.05
N VAL A 40 -10.26 -9.15 4.48
CA VAL A 40 -11.19 -8.05 4.72
C VAL A 40 -11.69 -7.49 3.39
N VAL A 41 -12.86 -6.85 3.42
CA VAL A 41 -13.36 -6.02 2.30
C VAL A 41 -13.67 -4.62 2.78
N LYS A 42 -13.49 -3.65 1.88
CA LYS A 42 -13.97 -2.28 2.08
C LYS A 42 -15.46 -2.23 1.76
N VAL A 43 -16.24 -1.65 2.67
CA VAL A 43 -17.67 -1.42 2.53
C VAL A 43 -17.86 0.06 2.28
N LEU A 44 -18.00 0.43 1.01
CA LEU A 44 -18.20 1.81 0.59
C LEU A 44 -19.68 2.20 0.74
N THR A 45 -19.93 3.41 1.23
CA THR A 45 -21.25 4.03 1.14
C THR A 45 -21.58 4.34 -0.32
N ASP A 46 -22.86 4.56 -0.64
CA ASP A 46 -23.25 4.90 -2.02
C ASP A 46 -22.66 6.23 -2.49
N GLU A 47 -22.45 7.17 -1.57
CA GLU A 47 -21.70 8.41 -1.83
C GLU A 47 -20.23 8.09 -2.18
N GLN A 48 -19.55 7.28 -1.38
CA GLN A 48 -18.15 6.89 -1.64
C GLN A 48 -18.02 6.13 -2.97
N LYS A 49 -18.95 5.23 -3.30
CA LYS A 49 -18.97 4.53 -4.59
C LYS A 49 -19.08 5.52 -5.76
N THR A 50 -19.96 6.50 -5.64
CA THR A 50 -20.16 7.54 -6.66
C THR A 50 -18.91 8.39 -6.82
N GLN A 51 -18.31 8.84 -5.72
CA GLN A 51 -17.08 9.63 -5.74
C GLN A 51 -15.88 8.84 -6.30
N LEU A 52 -15.77 7.56 -5.97
CA LEU A 52 -14.71 6.69 -6.48
C LEU A 52 -14.88 6.47 -7.99
N ALA A 53 -16.10 6.20 -8.46
CA ALA A 53 -16.39 6.04 -9.88
C ALA A 53 -16.10 7.32 -10.68
N ASP A 54 -16.43 8.49 -10.14
CA ASP A 54 -16.10 9.78 -10.74
C ASP A 54 -14.58 9.99 -10.83
N ALA A 55 -13.85 9.78 -9.73
CA ALA A 55 -12.39 9.92 -9.70
C ALA A 55 -11.71 8.95 -10.69
N GLN A 56 -12.18 7.70 -10.77
CA GLN A 56 -11.68 6.71 -11.73
C GLN A 56 -11.99 7.11 -13.18
N SER A 57 -13.18 7.63 -13.46
CA SER A 57 -13.54 8.13 -14.79
C SER A 57 -12.63 9.29 -15.23
N GLN A 58 -12.41 10.27 -14.34
CA GLN A 58 -11.51 11.39 -14.61
C GLN A 58 -10.05 10.93 -14.81
N LEU A 59 -9.59 9.96 -14.02
CA LEU A 59 -8.26 9.38 -14.16
C LEU A 59 -8.06 8.75 -15.56
N GLU A 60 -9.04 7.97 -16.03
CA GLU A 60 -8.97 7.34 -17.35
C GLU A 60 -9.06 8.38 -18.49
N GLN A 61 -9.84 9.44 -18.32
CA GLN A 61 -9.85 10.57 -19.27
C GLN A 61 -8.48 11.25 -19.35
N LEU A 62 -7.88 11.59 -18.20
CA LEU A 62 -6.56 12.23 -18.14
C LEU A 62 -5.46 11.35 -18.73
N ARG A 63 -5.49 10.04 -18.47
CA ARG A 63 -4.54 9.08 -19.06
C ARG A 63 -4.70 8.98 -20.58
N THR A 64 -5.94 9.01 -21.07
CA THR A 64 -6.23 9.01 -22.51
C THR A 64 -5.75 10.30 -23.17
N GLU A 65 -5.97 11.45 -22.51
CA GLU A 65 -5.49 12.75 -22.96
C GLU A 65 -3.95 12.78 -23.03
N LEU A 66 -3.28 12.37 -21.95
CA LEU A 66 -1.82 12.27 -21.88
C LEU A 66 -1.26 11.39 -23.01
N ALA A 67 -1.79 10.17 -23.18
CA ALA A 67 -1.37 9.27 -24.23
C ALA A 67 -1.56 9.87 -25.64
N THR A 68 -2.67 10.58 -25.85
CA THR A 68 -2.97 11.26 -27.13
C THR A 68 -1.97 12.39 -27.38
N GLN A 69 -1.70 13.23 -26.38
CA GLN A 69 -0.76 14.34 -26.51
C GLN A 69 0.68 13.87 -26.71
N VAL A 70 1.12 12.82 -26.00
CA VAL A 70 2.45 12.23 -26.20
C VAL A 70 2.61 11.68 -27.62
N ALA A 71 1.60 10.98 -28.12
CA ALA A 71 1.59 10.43 -29.48
C ALA A 71 1.57 11.52 -30.57
N ALA A 72 0.90 12.65 -30.31
CA ALA A 72 0.79 13.77 -31.24
C ALA A 72 1.96 14.76 -31.15
N PHE A 73 2.75 14.74 -30.08
CA PHE A 73 3.90 15.63 -29.91
C PHE A 73 4.87 15.42 -31.08
N GLU A 74 5.35 16.49 -31.70
CA GLU A 74 6.38 16.41 -32.75
C GLU A 74 7.75 16.66 -32.11
N TYR A 75 8.62 15.64 -32.12
CA TYR A 75 9.98 15.76 -31.61
C TYR A 75 10.97 15.82 -32.77
N VAL A 76 11.90 16.76 -32.71
CA VAL A 76 13.00 16.89 -33.66
C VAL A 76 14.31 16.79 -32.89
N GLU A 77 15.17 15.86 -33.32
CA GLU A 77 16.51 15.69 -32.75
C GLU A 77 17.38 16.91 -33.09
N PRO A 78 18.04 17.56 -32.10
CA PRO A 78 18.90 18.71 -32.35
C PRO A 78 20.17 18.31 -33.14
N GLU A 79 20.57 19.12 -34.12
CA GLU A 79 21.77 18.88 -34.96
C GLU A 79 23.08 18.84 -34.16
N THR A 80 23.12 19.55 -33.03
CA THR A 80 24.20 19.45 -32.04
C THR A 80 23.52 19.24 -30.69
N PRO A 81 23.60 18.03 -30.10
CA PRO A 81 23.09 17.79 -28.75
C PRO A 81 23.76 18.80 -27.82
N ALA A 82 23.00 19.61 -27.09
CA ALA A 82 23.62 20.38 -26.04
C ALA A 82 24.20 19.37 -25.05
N LYS A 83 25.53 19.40 -24.85
CA LYS A 83 26.09 18.78 -23.63
C LYS A 83 25.32 19.40 -22.46
N PRO A 84 24.87 18.62 -21.45
CA PRO A 84 24.14 19.16 -20.31
C PRO A 84 24.89 20.40 -19.81
N GLN A 85 24.31 21.57 -20.06
CA GLN A 85 25.01 22.82 -19.85
C GLN A 85 24.99 23.03 -18.33
N PRO A 86 26.15 23.16 -17.67
CA PRO A 86 26.15 23.35 -16.23
C PRO A 86 25.41 24.64 -15.93
N ALA A 87 24.24 24.50 -15.30
CA ALA A 87 23.48 25.62 -14.80
C ALA A 87 24.29 26.27 -13.66
N GLU A 88 24.05 27.56 -13.42
CA GLU A 88 24.36 28.16 -12.13
C GLU A 88 23.89 27.21 -11.00
N PRO A 89 24.66 27.01 -9.91
CA PRO A 89 24.25 26.14 -8.82
C PRO A 89 22.87 26.56 -8.30
N LYS A 90 21.90 25.65 -8.31
CA LYS A 90 20.55 25.87 -7.78
C LYS A 90 20.30 24.98 -6.57
N GLU A 91 19.42 25.46 -5.68
CA GLU A 91 18.89 24.65 -4.60
C GLU A 91 17.79 23.73 -5.13
N PHE A 92 17.95 22.43 -4.93
CA PHE A 92 16.92 21.44 -5.11
C PHE A 92 16.43 21.03 -3.72
N VAL A 93 15.30 21.59 -3.32
CA VAL A 93 14.67 21.32 -2.03
C VAL A 93 13.98 19.97 -2.10
N TRP A 94 14.27 19.10 -1.15
CA TRP A 94 13.76 17.74 -1.08
C TRP A 94 12.82 17.53 0.10
N ILE A 95 13.04 18.24 1.20
CA ILE A 95 12.23 18.19 2.41
C ILE A 95 11.83 19.62 2.77
N ASP A 96 10.53 19.89 2.71
CA ASP A 96 9.90 21.15 3.11
C ASP A 96 8.44 20.83 3.48
N ASP A 97 8.03 21.14 4.70
CA ASP A 97 6.72 20.82 5.31
C ASP A 97 6.33 19.32 5.42
N ALA A 98 6.98 18.42 4.68
CA ALA A 98 6.75 16.99 4.64
C ALA A 98 7.97 16.21 4.11
N VAL A 99 7.96 14.89 4.29
CA VAL A 99 8.92 13.99 3.62
C VAL A 99 8.65 13.93 2.11
N PRO A 100 9.65 13.56 1.26
CA PRO A 100 9.46 13.50 -0.19
C PRO A 100 8.36 12.51 -0.61
N THR A 101 7.70 12.79 -1.73
CA THR A 101 6.66 11.92 -2.30
C THR A 101 7.16 10.48 -2.47
N GLY A 102 6.33 9.53 -2.05
CA GLY A 102 6.60 8.08 -2.13
C GLY A 102 7.64 7.55 -1.15
N ALA A 103 8.26 8.42 -0.34
CA ALA A 103 9.21 8.00 0.67
C ALA A 103 8.53 7.21 1.80
N LYS A 104 9.22 6.17 2.28
CA LYS A 104 8.85 5.40 3.47
C LYS A 104 9.48 6.06 4.69
N ALA A 105 8.68 6.87 5.38
CA ALA A 105 9.09 7.55 6.61
C ALA A 105 9.09 6.58 7.81
N ASP A 106 10.07 6.74 8.68
CA ASP A 106 10.21 6.01 9.94
C ASP A 106 10.82 6.93 11.02
N GLY A 107 10.77 6.50 12.28
CA GLY A 107 11.16 7.31 13.42
C GLY A 107 10.18 8.43 13.71
N GLY A 108 8.88 8.25 13.47
CA GLY A 108 7.82 9.12 14.00
C GLY A 108 8.01 10.62 13.71
N TRP A 109 8.06 10.99 12.42
CA TRP A 109 8.12 12.37 11.97
C TRP A 109 6.99 13.22 12.56
N GLN A 110 7.34 14.40 13.07
CA GLN A 110 6.39 15.39 13.57
C GLN A 110 6.70 16.74 12.94
N PHE A 111 5.72 17.36 12.30
CA PHE A 111 5.85 18.67 11.66
C PHE A 111 5.04 19.72 12.41
N VAL A 112 5.68 20.84 12.76
CA VAL A 112 5.14 21.92 13.59
C VAL A 112 5.42 23.28 12.96
N ASP A 113 4.59 24.29 13.24
CA ASP A 113 4.69 25.63 12.63
C ASP A 113 5.64 26.58 13.38
N ASN A 114 6.40 26.07 14.36
CA ASN A 114 7.33 26.81 15.20
C ASN A 114 8.66 26.04 15.32
N PRO A 115 9.80 26.71 15.52
CA PRO A 115 9.98 28.14 15.83
C PRO A 115 9.95 29.06 14.59
N LYS A 116 9.32 30.24 14.73
CA LYS A 116 9.21 31.26 13.67
C LYS A 116 10.33 32.32 13.76
N PRO A 117 10.70 32.96 12.64
CA PRO A 117 10.24 32.67 11.27
C PRO A 117 10.85 31.37 10.74
N LEU A 118 10.08 30.59 9.99
CA LEU A 118 10.58 29.37 9.35
C LEU A 118 11.42 29.74 8.10
N PRO A 119 12.53 29.03 7.84
CA PRO A 119 13.34 29.20 6.64
C PRO A 119 12.57 28.99 5.32
N SER A 120 11.61 28.07 5.30
CA SER A 120 10.71 27.80 4.17
C SER A 120 9.33 27.35 4.64
N GLY A 121 8.39 27.29 3.72
CA GLY A 121 7.10 26.63 3.95
C GLY A 121 6.30 27.14 5.15
N GLN A 122 5.60 26.22 5.80
CA GLN A 122 4.70 26.44 6.92
C GLN A 122 5.05 25.60 8.16
N LYS A 123 5.89 24.57 8.03
CA LYS A 123 6.21 23.62 9.10
C LYS A 123 7.66 23.10 9.02
N ALA A 124 8.31 23.05 10.18
CA ALA A 124 9.56 22.33 10.39
C ALA A 124 9.31 20.95 11.01
N SER A 125 10.17 19.98 10.75
CA SER A 125 10.20 18.75 11.54
C SER A 125 10.74 19.05 12.94
N THR A 126 10.29 18.33 13.97
CA THR A 126 10.80 18.48 15.34
C THR A 126 11.01 17.14 16.01
N ARG A 127 11.97 17.12 16.95
CA ARG A 127 12.22 15.98 17.81
C ARG A 127 12.79 16.42 19.15
N LYS A 128 12.25 15.87 20.23
CA LYS A 128 12.78 15.98 21.60
C LYS A 128 13.22 14.60 22.08
N ALA A 129 14.41 14.51 22.65
CA ALA A 129 14.96 13.24 23.11
C ALA A 129 15.81 13.37 24.39
N GLU A 130 15.85 12.28 25.16
CA GLU A 130 16.85 12.00 26.17
C GLU A 130 17.59 10.73 25.69
N GLY A 131 18.86 10.88 25.32
CA GLY A 131 19.66 9.89 24.61
C GLY A 131 19.55 9.97 23.08
N LEU A 132 19.94 8.88 22.42
CA LEU A 132 19.99 8.77 20.97
C LEU A 132 18.59 8.74 20.35
N SER A 133 18.39 9.52 19.29
CA SER A 133 17.09 9.59 18.64
C SER A 133 17.21 10.00 17.17
N GLN A 134 16.56 9.26 16.27
CA GLN A 134 16.55 9.50 14.82
C GLN A 134 15.14 9.47 14.19
N HIS A 135 14.88 10.36 13.23
CA HIS A 135 13.82 10.21 12.24
C HIS A 135 14.41 10.21 10.83
N PHE A 136 13.88 9.38 9.94
CA PHE A 136 14.46 9.19 8.61
C PHE A 136 13.42 8.73 7.58
N PHE A 137 13.80 8.70 6.32
CA PHE A 137 13.03 8.01 5.29
C PHE A 137 13.96 7.30 4.30
N THR A 138 13.38 6.39 3.52
CA THR A 138 14.02 5.75 2.36
C THR A 138 13.04 5.63 1.20
N GLY A 139 13.53 5.36 0.00
CA GLY A 139 12.69 5.03 -1.15
C GLY A 139 11.87 6.20 -1.68
N ALA A 140 12.38 7.42 -1.56
CA ALA A 140 11.79 8.58 -2.24
C ALA A 140 11.63 8.29 -3.74
N SER A 141 10.48 8.65 -4.33
CA SER A 141 10.21 8.38 -5.75
C SER A 141 11.13 9.19 -6.67
N GLU A 142 11.52 10.38 -6.23
CA GLU A 142 12.52 11.22 -6.90
C GLU A 142 13.77 11.32 -6.02
N PRO A 143 14.85 10.57 -6.32
CA PRO A 143 16.09 10.63 -5.55
C PRO A 143 16.94 11.86 -5.93
N LEU A 144 17.83 12.28 -5.03
CA LEU A 144 18.84 13.29 -5.34
C LEU A 144 20.04 12.65 -6.03
N ARG A 145 20.53 13.27 -7.11
CA ARG A 145 21.72 12.84 -7.84
C ARG A 145 22.87 13.77 -7.53
N VAL A 146 23.98 13.19 -7.10
CA VAL A 146 25.18 13.94 -6.74
C VAL A 146 26.03 14.19 -7.98
N ALA A 147 26.38 15.45 -8.23
CA ALA A 147 27.37 15.87 -9.21
C ALA A 147 28.66 16.37 -8.53
N GLU A 148 29.69 16.60 -9.34
CA GLU A 148 30.97 17.10 -8.84
C GLU A 148 30.83 18.50 -8.22
N GLY A 149 31.25 18.61 -6.96
CA GLY A 149 31.21 19.87 -6.20
C GLY A 149 29.87 20.18 -5.52
N ASP A 150 28.93 19.25 -5.53
CA ASP A 150 27.63 19.43 -4.89
C ASP A 150 27.72 19.50 -3.36
N ARG A 151 26.78 20.24 -2.77
CA ARG A 151 26.65 20.41 -1.31
C ARG A 151 25.25 20.03 -0.86
N LEU A 152 25.16 19.18 0.16
CA LEU A 152 23.92 18.86 0.84
C LEU A 152 23.64 19.91 1.89
N PHE A 153 22.40 20.36 2.01
CA PHE A 153 22.03 21.42 2.94
C PHE A 153 20.76 21.10 3.73
N THR A 154 20.63 21.70 4.90
CA THR A 154 19.40 21.74 5.70
C THR A 154 19.46 22.95 6.62
N TYR A 155 18.30 23.47 7.04
CA TYR A 155 18.23 24.40 8.16
C TYR A 155 17.97 23.63 9.45
N VAL A 156 18.59 24.10 10.53
CA VAL A 156 18.39 23.55 11.88
C VAL A 156 18.16 24.67 12.88
N TYR A 157 17.29 24.43 13.84
CA TYR A 157 17.14 25.24 15.05
C TYR A 157 17.35 24.36 16.27
N LEU A 158 18.21 24.82 17.19
CA LEU A 158 18.44 24.15 18.46
C LEU A 158 17.73 24.89 19.57
N ASP A 159 16.94 24.18 20.39
CA ASP A 159 16.26 24.78 21.53
C ASP A 159 17.28 25.26 22.57
N PRO A 160 17.34 26.57 22.90
CA PRO A 160 18.29 27.08 23.88
C PRO A 160 18.00 26.63 25.32
N LYS A 161 16.78 26.15 25.61
CA LYS A 161 16.41 25.61 26.93
C LYS A 161 16.69 24.11 27.04
N ASN A 162 16.88 23.43 25.91
CA ASN A 162 17.09 21.99 25.84
C ASN A 162 17.99 21.66 24.64
N THR A 163 19.23 22.16 24.66
CA THR A 163 20.14 22.04 23.52
C THR A 163 20.67 20.59 23.41
N PRO A 164 20.69 19.98 22.21
CA PRO A 164 21.30 18.67 22.03
C PRO A 164 22.80 18.71 22.32
N LYS A 165 23.40 17.56 22.62
CA LYS A 165 24.87 17.45 22.74
C LYS A 165 25.55 17.13 21.42
N GLU A 166 24.80 16.54 20.49
CA GLU A 166 25.25 16.24 19.14
C GLU A 166 24.06 16.17 18.18
N ILE A 167 24.27 16.63 16.95
CA ILE A 167 23.39 16.40 15.81
C ILE A 167 24.17 15.72 14.68
N MET A 168 23.53 14.82 13.96
CA MET A 168 24.11 14.07 12.86
C MET A 168 23.12 13.96 11.70
N LEU A 169 23.63 14.18 10.49
CA LEU A 169 22.93 13.91 9.24
C LEU A 169 23.52 12.65 8.61
N GLN A 170 22.64 11.86 8.00
CA GLN A 170 23.03 10.67 7.25
C GLN A 170 22.28 10.64 5.92
N TRP A 171 22.97 10.24 4.86
CA TRP A 171 22.39 10.09 3.53
C TRP A 171 22.45 8.64 3.10
N ASN A 172 21.42 8.16 2.39
CA ASN A 172 21.34 6.80 1.89
C ASN A 172 21.44 6.77 0.37
N ASP A 173 22.48 6.15 -0.18
CA ASP A 173 22.62 5.87 -1.63
C ASP A 173 22.48 4.38 -1.98
N GLY A 174 22.00 3.57 -1.03
CA GLY A 174 22.20 2.13 -0.94
C GLY A 174 22.95 1.73 0.34
N SER A 175 23.75 2.64 0.90
CA SER A 175 24.37 2.52 2.24
C SER A 175 24.09 3.75 3.09
N TRP A 176 24.12 3.61 4.43
CA TRP A 176 24.03 4.73 5.37
C TRP A 176 25.39 5.29 5.80
N ASP A 177 26.49 4.82 5.21
CA ASP A 177 27.86 5.17 5.60
C ASP A 177 28.35 6.53 5.08
N HIS A 178 27.42 7.47 4.94
CA HIS A 178 27.62 8.86 4.56
C HIS A 178 27.10 9.74 5.68
N ARG A 179 27.97 10.10 6.64
CA ARG A 179 27.53 10.75 7.89
C ARG A 179 28.36 11.98 8.21
N ALA A 180 27.66 13.05 8.58
CA ALA A 180 28.24 14.30 9.06
C ALA A 180 27.66 14.65 10.43
N TYR A 181 28.49 15.08 11.38
CA TYR A 181 28.03 15.46 12.70
C TYR A 181 28.63 16.76 13.23
N TRP A 182 27.91 17.37 14.17
CA TRP A 182 28.30 18.56 14.91
C TRP A 182 28.13 18.32 16.41
N GLY A 183 29.10 18.77 17.22
CA GLY A 183 29.05 18.65 18.69
C GLY A 183 29.95 17.57 19.26
N GLY A 184 29.45 16.88 20.30
CA GLY A 184 30.23 16.12 21.29
C GLY A 184 30.69 14.71 20.94
N ASN A 185 30.33 14.15 19.77
CA ASN A 185 30.70 12.78 19.34
C ASN A 185 30.24 11.66 20.31
N HIS A 186 28.99 11.74 20.75
CA HIS A 186 28.25 10.75 21.53
C HIS A 186 27.63 9.63 20.68
N ILE A 187 27.46 9.81 19.37
CA ILE A 187 26.89 8.81 18.45
C ILE A 187 28.01 7.96 17.84
N ASP A 188 28.12 6.69 18.25
CA ASP A 188 29.25 5.80 17.93
C ASP A 188 29.14 5.09 16.56
N TRP A 189 28.27 5.56 15.68
CA TRP A 189 28.01 4.94 14.38
C TRP A 189 29.08 5.29 13.34
N GLY A 190 29.66 4.27 12.71
CA GLY A 190 30.73 4.43 11.72
C GLY A 190 32.11 4.66 12.34
N VAL A 191 33.12 4.85 11.48
CA VAL A 191 34.52 5.04 11.88
C VAL A 191 34.85 6.53 11.93
N GLU A 192 35.34 7.00 13.09
CA GLU A 192 35.69 8.42 13.28
C GLU A 192 36.64 8.95 12.21
N GLY A 193 36.34 10.14 11.69
CA GLY A 193 37.18 10.81 10.71
C GLY A 193 37.06 10.24 9.29
N SER A 194 36.33 9.13 9.11
CA SER A 194 35.96 8.60 7.79
C SER A 194 34.67 9.22 7.28
N VAL A 195 34.32 8.92 6.03
CA VAL A 195 33.04 9.27 5.39
C VAL A 195 31.82 8.75 6.15
N SER A 196 32.00 7.66 6.90
CA SER A 196 30.96 7.04 7.72
C SER A 196 30.76 7.70 9.08
N ARG A 197 31.62 8.65 9.48
CA ARG A 197 31.50 9.52 10.67
C ARG A 197 32.41 10.75 10.57
N LYS A 198 32.02 11.71 9.73
CA LYS A 198 32.78 12.94 9.50
C LYS A 198 32.38 14.04 10.49
N ARG A 199 33.34 14.55 11.26
CA ARG A 199 33.13 15.75 12.08
C ARG A 199 33.14 16.99 11.19
N ILE A 200 32.08 17.78 11.23
CA ILE A 200 32.00 19.07 10.52
C ILE A 200 32.37 20.23 11.44
N GLY A 201 31.87 20.24 12.68
CA GLY A 201 32.15 21.35 13.59
C GLY A 201 31.51 21.20 14.97
N ASP A 202 31.48 22.31 15.70
CA ASP A 202 30.71 22.45 16.94
C ASP A 202 29.22 22.62 16.63
N LEU A 203 28.36 22.50 17.64
CA LEU A 203 26.94 22.77 17.45
C LEU A 203 26.70 24.19 16.94
N PRO A 204 25.76 24.40 16.00
CA PRO A 204 25.36 25.73 15.61
C PRO A 204 24.76 26.50 16.80
N PRO A 205 24.75 27.85 16.77
CA PRO A 205 24.08 28.65 17.79
C PRO A 205 22.64 28.19 18.06
N ALA A 206 22.30 28.06 19.33
CA ALA A 206 20.93 27.77 19.75
C ALA A 206 20.09 29.05 19.74
N GLY A 207 18.79 28.91 19.52
CA GLY A 207 17.85 30.03 19.52
C GLY A 207 17.62 30.70 18.16
N GLU A 208 18.32 30.27 17.10
CA GLU A 208 18.15 30.77 15.73
C GLU A 208 18.21 29.66 14.68
N TRP A 209 17.67 29.94 13.49
CA TRP A 209 17.76 29.04 12.35
C TRP A 209 19.11 29.18 11.67
N VAL A 210 19.85 28.08 11.58
CA VAL A 210 21.18 28.03 10.97
C VAL A 210 21.16 27.08 9.79
N ARG A 211 21.66 27.54 8.64
CA ARG A 211 21.87 26.68 7.49
C ARG A 211 23.14 25.86 7.68
N LEU A 212 23.01 24.54 7.67
CA LEU A 212 24.11 23.60 7.60
C LEU A 212 24.36 23.23 6.14
N GLU A 213 25.63 23.16 5.75
CA GLU A 213 26.06 22.66 4.45
C GLU A 213 27.19 21.64 4.61
N VAL A 214 27.11 20.56 3.85
CA VAL A 214 28.11 19.48 3.83
C VAL A 214 28.48 19.18 2.38
N SER A 215 29.78 19.21 2.08
CA SER A 215 30.28 18.76 0.78
C SER A 215 29.96 17.28 0.59
N ALA A 216 29.33 16.91 -0.52
CA ALA A 216 29.00 15.51 -0.81
C ALA A 216 30.27 14.63 -0.81
N ALA A 217 31.38 15.16 -1.32
CA ALA A 217 32.68 14.47 -1.35
C ALA A 217 33.25 14.20 0.06
N ASP A 218 33.01 15.09 1.04
CA ASP A 218 33.53 14.92 2.41
C ASP A 218 32.91 13.74 3.14
N VAL A 219 31.72 13.32 2.71
CA VAL A 219 30.97 12.17 3.23
C VAL A 219 30.94 11.01 2.22
N GLY A 220 31.83 11.02 1.22
CA GLY A 220 32.03 9.89 0.31
C GLY A 220 30.92 9.69 -0.72
N LEU A 221 30.04 10.68 -0.92
CA LEU A 221 29.06 10.67 -1.98
C LEU A 221 29.73 11.20 -3.26
N ASN A 222 30.16 10.28 -4.11
CA ASN A 222 30.85 10.58 -5.36
C ASN A 222 29.86 11.00 -6.45
N PRO A 223 30.32 11.71 -7.51
CA PRO A 223 29.48 12.01 -8.67
C PRO A 223 28.82 10.74 -9.24
N GLY A 224 27.51 10.80 -9.47
CA GLY A 224 26.68 9.67 -9.87
C GLY A 224 25.99 8.93 -8.72
N ALA A 225 26.32 9.22 -7.45
CA ALA A 225 25.59 8.68 -6.30
C ALA A 225 24.12 9.13 -6.33
N VAL A 226 23.22 8.23 -5.96
CA VAL A 226 21.76 8.41 -6.00
C VAL A 226 21.21 8.31 -4.59
N ILE A 227 21.02 9.45 -3.94
CA ILE A 227 20.51 9.52 -2.57
C ILE A 227 19.00 9.29 -2.60
N ASN A 228 18.53 8.22 -1.97
CA ASN A 228 17.13 7.83 -1.88
C ASN A 228 16.57 7.86 -0.45
N GLY A 229 17.39 8.25 0.53
CA GLY A 229 17.01 8.40 1.92
C GLY A 229 17.86 9.42 2.66
N TRP A 230 17.30 9.99 3.72
CA TRP A 230 17.96 10.96 4.60
C TRP A 230 17.52 10.71 6.03
N ALA A 231 18.46 10.77 6.97
CA ALA A 231 18.21 10.68 8.40
C ALA A 231 18.69 11.91 9.17
N PHE A 232 17.88 12.29 10.16
CA PHE A 232 18.14 13.36 11.12
C PHE A 232 18.24 12.76 12.50
N THR A 233 19.46 12.76 13.04
CA THR A 233 19.79 12.12 14.31
C THR A 233 20.27 13.16 15.31
N GLN A 234 19.90 12.99 16.58
CA GLN A 234 20.41 13.80 17.68
C GLN A 234 20.76 12.92 18.88
N PHE A 235 21.61 13.44 19.74
CA PHE A 235 21.83 12.93 21.09
C PHE A 235 21.41 14.01 22.10
N ASP A 236 20.41 13.70 22.92
CA ASP A 236 19.72 14.63 23.84
C ASP A 236 19.05 15.82 23.13
N GLY A 237 18.31 16.62 23.89
CA GLY A 237 17.84 17.96 23.49
C GLY A 237 16.58 17.99 22.62
N THR A 238 16.28 19.17 22.09
CA THR A 238 15.20 19.42 21.13
C THR A 238 15.79 20.05 19.87
N THR A 239 15.51 19.45 18.71
CA THR A 239 15.91 19.98 17.41
C THR A 239 14.69 20.25 16.54
N TYR A 240 14.85 21.20 15.62
CA TYR A 240 13.93 21.43 14.53
C TYR A 240 14.71 21.47 13.22
N TRP A 241 14.16 20.87 12.17
CA TRP A 241 14.79 20.83 10.85
C TRP A 241 13.82 21.35 9.80
N ASP A 242 14.34 22.17 8.90
CA ASP A 242 13.55 22.74 7.81
C ASP A 242 14.38 22.81 6.53
N LYS A 243 13.70 22.89 5.38
CA LYS A 243 14.26 23.10 4.05
C LYS A 243 15.59 22.36 3.82
N ALA A 244 15.52 21.06 3.54
CA ALA A 244 16.69 20.24 3.25
C ALA A 244 16.76 19.82 1.78
N GLY A 245 17.97 19.68 1.25
CA GLY A 245 18.17 19.38 -0.17
C GLY A 245 19.63 19.36 -0.61
N ILE A 246 19.85 19.58 -1.90
CA ILE A 246 21.18 19.64 -2.52
C ILE A 246 21.32 20.93 -3.32
N VAL A 247 22.48 21.58 -3.21
CA VAL A 247 22.92 22.64 -4.11
C VAL A 247 23.72 21.97 -5.22
N SER A 248 23.18 21.99 -6.44
CA SER A 248 23.80 21.33 -7.59
C SER A 248 23.84 22.21 -8.83
N LYS A 249 24.92 22.08 -9.60
CA LYS A 249 25.04 22.65 -10.96
C LYS A 249 24.46 21.74 -12.03
N ALA A 250 24.32 20.46 -11.70
CA ALA A 250 23.60 19.50 -12.52
C ALA A 250 22.12 19.57 -12.14
N ASP A 251 21.25 19.57 -13.14
CA ASP A 251 19.84 19.35 -12.85
C ASP A 251 19.68 17.96 -12.20
N GLN A 252 18.94 17.89 -11.08
CA GLN A 252 18.71 16.63 -10.35
C GLN A 252 18.01 15.56 -11.20
N GLN A 253 17.37 16.01 -12.28
CA GLN A 253 17.09 15.20 -13.44
C GLN A 253 17.98 15.71 -14.58
N PRO A 254 18.92 14.92 -15.13
CA PRO A 254 19.68 15.36 -16.29
C PRO A 254 18.69 15.84 -17.37
N VAL A 255 18.83 17.11 -17.74
CA VAL A 255 17.96 17.75 -18.72
C VAL A 255 18.48 17.37 -20.09
N TYR A 256 17.74 16.50 -20.76
CA TYR A 256 18.06 16.11 -22.13
C TYR A 256 17.19 16.91 -23.10
N ASP A 257 17.85 17.51 -24.07
CA ASP A 257 17.22 18.02 -25.30
C ASP A 257 17.34 17.01 -26.46
N SER A 258 18.20 16.00 -26.30
CA SER A 258 18.53 14.97 -27.29
C SER A 258 18.11 13.58 -26.83
N LEU A 259 17.28 12.91 -27.65
CA LEU A 259 16.89 11.52 -27.45
C LEU A 259 18.10 10.61 -27.60
N ALA A 260 18.96 10.87 -28.60
CA ALA A 260 20.18 10.11 -28.79
C ALA A 260 21.12 10.15 -27.56
N ALA A 261 21.33 11.34 -26.98
CA ALA A 261 22.15 11.50 -25.78
C ALA A 261 21.54 10.74 -24.58
N TRP A 262 20.23 10.86 -24.38
CA TRP A 262 19.54 10.11 -23.33
C TRP A 262 19.67 8.60 -23.52
N LEU A 263 19.45 8.09 -24.73
CA LEU A 263 19.57 6.67 -25.04
C LEU A 263 20.99 6.13 -24.80
N GLN A 264 22.03 6.93 -25.08
CA GLN A 264 23.41 6.57 -24.81
C GLN A 264 23.67 6.40 -23.31
N ASP A 265 23.20 7.36 -22.50
CA ASP A 265 23.35 7.30 -21.04
C ASP A 265 22.54 6.14 -20.43
N GLN A 266 21.33 5.90 -20.93
CA GLN A 266 20.53 4.75 -20.52
C GLN A 266 21.18 3.42 -20.92
N ALA A 267 21.79 3.32 -22.10
CA ALA A 267 22.52 2.12 -22.51
C ALA A 267 23.74 1.86 -21.62
N ALA A 268 24.51 2.90 -21.27
CA ALA A 268 25.62 2.79 -20.33
C ALA A 268 25.15 2.31 -18.94
N ALA A 269 24.00 2.80 -18.49
CA ALA A 269 23.35 2.39 -17.24
C ALA A 269 22.53 1.08 -17.35
N LYS A 270 22.51 0.42 -18.50
CA LYS A 270 21.67 -0.77 -18.80
C LYS A 270 20.17 -0.56 -18.53
N GLY A 271 19.69 0.68 -18.59
CA GLY A 271 18.30 1.07 -18.33
C GLY A 271 17.84 0.75 -16.92
N SER A 272 18.74 0.76 -15.92
CA SER A 272 18.45 0.33 -14.54
C SER A 272 17.30 1.08 -13.87
N ALA A 273 17.04 2.32 -14.28
CA ALA A 273 15.97 3.17 -13.77
C ALA A 273 14.68 3.15 -14.61
N LEU A 274 14.62 2.37 -15.70
CA LEU A 274 13.48 2.33 -16.61
C LEU A 274 12.54 1.15 -16.31
N PRO A 275 11.23 1.28 -16.62
CA PRO A 275 10.30 0.15 -16.62
C PRO A 275 10.78 -1.02 -17.49
N GLU A 276 10.43 -2.24 -17.11
CA GLU A 276 10.97 -3.47 -17.72
C GLU A 276 10.86 -3.55 -19.26
N PRO A 277 9.75 -3.11 -19.91
CA PRO A 277 9.67 -3.07 -21.37
C PRO A 277 10.71 -2.15 -22.02
N LEU A 278 10.96 -0.98 -21.42
CA LEU A 278 11.93 0.00 -21.92
C LEU A 278 13.36 -0.41 -21.60
N LYS A 279 13.60 -0.95 -20.41
CA LYS A 279 14.87 -1.56 -20.04
C LYS A 279 15.26 -2.68 -21.00
N THR A 280 14.31 -3.54 -21.36
CA THR A 280 14.53 -4.59 -22.38
C THR A 280 14.89 -3.95 -23.73
N ALA A 281 14.16 -2.91 -24.15
CA ALA A 281 14.43 -2.21 -25.41
C ALA A 281 15.81 -1.53 -25.45
N ILE A 282 16.24 -0.87 -24.35
CA ILE A 282 17.56 -0.23 -24.23
C ILE A 282 18.69 -1.23 -24.43
N ASN A 283 18.55 -2.45 -23.89
CA ASN A 283 19.58 -3.48 -23.94
C ASN A 283 19.64 -4.23 -25.29
N ILE A 284 18.78 -3.90 -26.25
CA ILE A 284 18.86 -4.35 -27.64
C ILE A 284 19.66 -3.33 -28.44
N GLU A 285 20.57 -3.80 -29.30
CA GLU A 285 21.32 -2.95 -30.23
C GLU A 285 20.37 -2.03 -31.02
N PRO A 286 20.68 -0.72 -31.17
CA PRO A 286 19.76 0.25 -31.78
C PRO A 286 19.15 -0.20 -33.11
N ASP A 287 19.96 -0.77 -34.01
CA ASP A 287 19.53 -1.20 -35.35
C ASP A 287 18.67 -2.48 -35.35
N LYS A 288 18.58 -3.18 -34.21
CA LYS A 288 17.77 -4.40 -34.02
C LYS A 288 16.47 -4.15 -33.28
N ARG A 289 16.21 -2.91 -32.84
CA ARG A 289 14.97 -2.55 -32.17
C ARG A 289 13.84 -2.51 -33.19
N SER A 290 12.68 -3.02 -32.80
CA SER A 290 11.44 -2.89 -33.58
C SER A 290 10.91 -1.46 -33.54
N ASP A 291 10.08 -1.08 -34.51
CA ASP A 291 9.41 0.23 -34.53
C ASP A 291 8.64 0.53 -33.23
N LYS A 292 8.02 -0.51 -32.64
CA LYS A 292 7.34 -0.39 -31.35
C LYS A 292 8.30 -0.03 -30.22
N GLN A 293 9.50 -0.56 -30.22
CA GLN A 293 10.53 -0.27 -29.21
C GLN A 293 11.10 1.14 -29.41
N HIS A 294 11.36 1.55 -30.66
CA HIS A 294 11.76 2.93 -30.96
C HIS A 294 10.69 3.93 -30.50
N LYS A 295 9.42 3.66 -30.84
CA LYS A 295 8.30 4.51 -30.42
C LYS A 295 8.18 4.57 -28.90
N ALA A 296 8.23 3.44 -28.21
CA ALA A 296 8.10 3.40 -26.74
C ALA A 296 9.22 4.19 -26.03
N LEU A 297 10.46 4.08 -26.51
CA LEU A 297 11.59 4.85 -25.97
C LEU A 297 11.43 6.35 -26.24
N ARG A 298 11.02 6.72 -27.46
CA ARG A 298 10.77 8.11 -27.84
C ARG A 298 9.64 8.73 -27.02
N ASP A 299 8.53 8.00 -26.87
CA ASP A 299 7.35 8.50 -26.15
C ASP A 299 7.68 8.70 -24.67
N HIS A 300 8.39 7.74 -24.06
CA HIS A 300 8.86 7.89 -22.68
C HIS A 300 9.82 9.07 -22.53
N PHE A 301 10.74 9.25 -23.48
CA PHE A 301 11.63 10.39 -23.49
C PHE A 301 10.86 11.71 -23.56
N VAL A 302 9.93 11.85 -24.50
CA VAL A 302 9.12 13.05 -24.67
C VAL A 302 8.21 13.30 -23.48
N GLU A 303 7.66 12.27 -22.87
CA GLU A 303 6.75 12.42 -21.73
C GLU A 303 7.48 12.80 -20.44
N HIS A 304 8.61 12.16 -20.12
CA HIS A 304 9.21 12.23 -18.79
C HIS A 304 10.60 12.87 -18.73
N VAL A 305 11.27 13.04 -19.87
CA VAL A 305 12.71 13.38 -19.89
C VAL A 305 12.96 14.70 -20.61
N TYR A 306 12.37 14.86 -21.79
CA TYR A 306 12.63 15.95 -22.72
C TYR A 306 12.26 17.30 -22.11
N VAL A 307 13.21 18.23 -22.11
CA VAL A 307 13.00 19.55 -21.52
C VAL A 307 11.89 20.35 -22.20
N GLY A 308 11.78 20.23 -23.52
CA GLY A 308 10.87 21.04 -24.33
C GLY A 308 9.39 20.71 -24.15
N SER A 309 9.07 19.57 -23.53
CA SER A 309 7.70 19.09 -23.33
C SER A 309 7.22 19.12 -21.88
N ARG A 310 8.10 19.41 -20.91
CA ARG A 310 7.76 19.43 -19.47
C ARG A 310 6.57 20.35 -19.14
N ALA A 311 6.53 21.53 -19.76
CA ALA A 311 5.44 22.49 -19.56
C ALA A 311 4.06 21.98 -20.03
N ILE A 312 4.04 20.94 -20.88
CA ILE A 312 2.83 20.32 -21.42
C ILE A 312 2.42 19.12 -20.54
N PHE A 313 3.36 18.24 -20.21
CA PHE A 313 3.04 16.96 -19.55
C PHE A 313 3.04 17.03 -18.02
N ASN A 314 3.86 17.88 -17.39
CA ASN A 314 3.89 17.98 -15.93
C ASN A 314 2.51 18.32 -15.32
N PRO A 315 1.74 19.30 -15.86
CA PRO A 315 0.41 19.57 -15.33
C PRO A 315 -0.57 18.39 -15.46
N LEU A 316 -0.41 17.52 -16.47
CA LEU A 316 -1.22 16.32 -16.62
C LEU A 316 -0.83 15.24 -15.61
N HIS A 317 0.47 15.02 -15.38
CA HIS A 317 0.96 14.12 -14.33
C HIS A 317 0.51 14.55 -12.94
N GLU A 318 0.53 15.85 -12.63
CA GLU A 318 0.02 16.40 -11.36
C GLU A 318 -1.47 16.10 -11.18
N LYS A 319 -2.30 16.29 -12.22
CA LYS A 319 -3.73 15.98 -12.17
C LYS A 319 -3.99 14.48 -12.00
N ILE A 320 -3.23 13.63 -12.70
CA ILE A 320 -3.31 12.18 -12.57
C ILE A 320 -2.98 11.77 -11.13
N ALA A 321 -1.86 12.25 -10.59
CA ALA A 321 -1.45 11.96 -9.21
C ALA A 321 -2.49 12.45 -8.19
N ALA A 322 -3.10 13.62 -8.41
CA ALA A 322 -4.17 14.13 -7.57
C ALA A 322 -5.43 13.23 -7.61
N MET A 323 -5.81 12.72 -8.78
CA MET A 323 -6.95 11.80 -8.92
C MET A 323 -6.66 10.43 -8.32
N GLU A 324 -5.46 9.89 -8.48
CA GLU A 324 -5.03 8.65 -7.82
C GLU A 324 -5.06 8.79 -6.30
N LYS A 325 -4.55 9.91 -5.77
CA LYS A 325 -4.62 10.23 -4.34
C LYS A 325 -6.07 10.31 -3.86
N ARG A 326 -6.94 11.01 -4.59
CA ARG A 326 -8.37 11.13 -4.24
C ARG A 326 -9.06 9.76 -4.20
N ALA A 327 -8.84 8.91 -5.21
CA ALA A 327 -9.40 7.56 -5.23
C ALA A 327 -8.94 6.74 -4.01
N LYS A 328 -7.64 6.79 -3.71
CA LYS A 328 -7.06 6.12 -2.55
C LYS A 328 -7.63 6.63 -1.22
N GLU A 329 -7.78 7.93 -1.04
CA GLU A 329 -8.36 8.52 0.17
C GLU A 329 -9.81 8.07 0.40
N ILE A 330 -10.60 7.96 -0.67
CA ILE A 330 -11.97 7.42 -0.60
C ILE A 330 -11.95 5.96 -0.12
N GLU A 331 -11.11 5.11 -0.71
CA GLU A 331 -10.97 3.70 -0.32
C GLU A 331 -10.45 3.52 1.11
N ASP A 332 -9.47 4.32 1.52
CA ASP A 332 -8.88 4.27 2.85
C ASP A 332 -9.87 4.76 3.94
N SER A 333 -10.77 5.69 3.59
CA SER A 333 -11.84 6.17 4.47
C SER A 333 -13.02 5.20 4.62
N ALA A 334 -13.13 4.19 3.76
CA ALA A 334 -14.23 3.24 3.79
C ALA A 334 -14.13 2.31 5.01
N ALA A 335 -15.31 1.97 5.56
CA ALA A 335 -15.42 0.99 6.63
C ALA A 335 -14.85 -0.35 6.15
N THR A 336 -14.17 -1.07 7.04
CA THR A 336 -13.57 -2.37 6.73
C THR A 336 -14.32 -3.44 7.50
N THR A 337 -14.71 -4.52 6.83
CA THR A 337 -15.34 -5.67 7.49
C THR A 337 -14.58 -6.95 7.20
N LEU A 338 -14.54 -7.84 8.20
CA LEU A 338 -13.96 -9.16 8.07
C LEU A 338 -14.86 -10.03 7.20
N VAL A 339 -14.24 -10.78 6.30
CA VAL A 339 -14.97 -11.75 5.47
C VAL A 339 -14.28 -13.10 5.53
N PHE A 340 -15.06 -14.14 5.29
CA PHE A 340 -14.51 -15.44 4.98
C PHE A 340 -14.29 -15.53 3.47
N ARG A 341 -13.02 -15.66 3.05
CA ARG A 341 -12.68 -15.92 1.65
C ARG A 341 -12.36 -17.39 1.44
N GLU A 342 -12.85 -17.93 0.32
CA GLU A 342 -12.58 -19.30 -0.10
C GLU A 342 -11.11 -19.49 -0.43
N ALA A 343 -10.50 -20.55 0.12
CA ALA A 343 -9.13 -20.90 -0.21
C ALA A 343 -9.02 -21.38 -1.67
N LYS A 344 -7.91 -21.04 -2.34
CA LYS A 344 -7.63 -21.49 -3.73
C LYS A 344 -7.62 -23.02 -3.86
N SER A 345 -7.24 -23.72 -2.79
CA SER A 345 -7.24 -25.18 -2.71
C SER A 345 -8.08 -25.64 -1.52
N GLN A 346 -8.94 -26.62 -1.74
CA GLN A 346 -9.75 -27.22 -0.67
C GLN A 346 -8.86 -27.97 0.31
N LYS A 347 -9.02 -27.68 1.61
CA LYS A 347 -8.38 -28.46 2.67
C LYS A 347 -9.15 -29.76 2.87
N PRO A 348 -8.49 -30.93 2.92
CA PRO A 348 -9.18 -32.19 3.13
C PRO A 348 -9.85 -32.21 4.50
N ALA A 349 -11.06 -32.75 4.55
CA ALA A 349 -11.81 -32.98 5.78
C ALA A 349 -11.94 -34.49 6.03
N TYR A 350 -11.95 -34.90 7.29
CA TYR A 350 -11.97 -36.32 7.67
C TYR A 350 -13.08 -36.56 8.67
N MET A 351 -13.70 -37.73 8.61
CA MET A 351 -14.48 -38.21 9.75
C MET A 351 -13.55 -38.48 10.93
N LEU A 352 -14.05 -38.30 12.15
CA LEU A 352 -13.27 -38.55 13.37
C LEU A 352 -13.78 -39.79 14.11
N GLU A 353 -12.85 -40.57 14.65
CA GLU A 353 -13.19 -41.68 15.54
C GLU A 353 -13.76 -41.14 16.84
N ARG A 354 -15.07 -41.33 17.05
CA ARG A 354 -15.78 -40.83 18.25
C ARG A 354 -15.61 -39.32 18.48
N GLY A 355 -15.30 -38.55 17.44
CA GLY A 355 -15.09 -37.11 17.53
C GLY A 355 -13.70 -36.68 18.00
N GLU A 356 -12.76 -37.61 18.21
CA GLU A 356 -11.38 -37.29 18.63
C GLU A 356 -10.60 -36.64 17.48
N TYR A 357 -10.13 -35.41 17.69
CA TYR A 357 -9.54 -34.57 16.63
C TYR A 357 -8.23 -35.12 16.06
N ASP A 358 -7.51 -35.93 16.83
CA ASP A 358 -6.26 -36.59 16.46
C ASP A 358 -6.49 -37.98 15.82
N ARG A 359 -7.74 -38.50 15.84
CA ARG A 359 -8.08 -39.81 15.27
C ARG A 359 -8.96 -39.69 14.02
N ARG A 360 -8.30 -39.48 12.89
CA ARG A 360 -8.94 -39.39 11.58
C ARG A 360 -9.34 -40.78 11.05
N LYS A 361 -10.51 -40.83 10.40
CA LYS A 361 -11.01 -41.93 9.58
C LYS A 361 -10.97 -41.51 8.10
N ASP A 362 -11.93 -41.97 7.30
CA ASP A 362 -12.01 -41.67 5.88
C ASP A 362 -12.14 -40.17 5.60
N GLU A 363 -11.50 -39.73 4.52
CA GLU A 363 -11.69 -38.40 3.96
C GLU A 363 -13.12 -38.25 3.45
N VAL A 364 -13.71 -37.08 3.67
CA VAL A 364 -15.04 -36.72 3.15
C VAL A 364 -14.94 -35.52 2.23
N LYS A 365 -15.78 -35.54 1.20
CA LYS A 365 -15.97 -34.41 0.29
C LYS A 365 -17.12 -33.53 0.78
N ARG A 366 -17.14 -32.28 0.31
CA ARG A 366 -18.26 -31.37 0.51
C ARG A 366 -19.53 -31.95 -0.10
N ALA A 367 -20.55 -32.09 0.73
CA ALA A 367 -21.88 -32.51 0.32
C ALA A 367 -22.90 -31.99 1.33
N THR A 368 -24.11 -31.71 0.84
CA THR A 368 -25.28 -31.47 1.68
C THR A 368 -25.81 -32.80 2.24
N PRO A 369 -26.54 -32.80 3.37
CA PRO A 369 -27.09 -34.02 3.92
C PRO A 369 -28.03 -34.74 2.95
N ALA A 370 -27.88 -36.06 2.79
CA ALA A 370 -28.62 -36.83 1.79
C ALA A 370 -30.15 -36.85 1.98
N ILE A 371 -30.65 -36.54 3.18
CA ILE A 371 -32.09 -36.42 3.46
C ILE A 371 -32.70 -35.10 2.94
N LEU A 372 -31.87 -34.09 2.67
CA LEU A 372 -32.31 -32.82 2.12
C LEU A 372 -32.11 -32.79 0.60
N PRO A 373 -32.75 -31.86 -0.12
CA PRO A 373 -32.51 -31.69 -1.54
C PRO A 373 -31.01 -31.53 -1.85
N PRO A 374 -30.54 -32.08 -2.98
CA PRO A 374 -29.15 -31.88 -3.40
C PRO A 374 -28.88 -30.40 -3.69
N MET A 375 -27.60 -30.05 -3.81
CA MET A 375 -27.19 -28.73 -4.32
C MET A 375 -27.76 -28.52 -5.74
N PRO A 376 -28.31 -27.34 -6.06
CA PRO A 376 -28.81 -27.05 -7.40
C PRO A 376 -27.67 -27.04 -8.43
N ASP A 377 -27.98 -27.30 -9.70
CA ASP A 377 -26.99 -27.27 -10.77
C ASP A 377 -26.41 -25.86 -10.98
N GLY A 378 -25.12 -25.79 -11.33
CA GLY A 378 -24.45 -24.54 -11.68
C GLY A 378 -23.99 -23.67 -10.51
N VAL A 379 -24.28 -24.04 -9.26
CA VAL A 379 -23.68 -23.38 -8.09
C VAL A 379 -22.29 -23.95 -7.79
N PRO A 380 -21.33 -23.11 -7.33
CA PRO A 380 -20.01 -23.60 -6.97
C PRO A 380 -20.07 -24.54 -5.75
N ASN A 381 -19.25 -25.58 -5.71
CA ASN A 381 -19.17 -26.48 -4.55
C ASN A 381 -18.28 -25.90 -3.43
N ASP A 382 -18.67 -24.72 -2.94
CA ASP A 382 -18.00 -23.95 -1.89
C ASP A 382 -19.00 -23.31 -0.92
N ARG A 383 -18.52 -22.46 -0.01
CA ARG A 383 -19.39 -21.80 0.98
C ARG A 383 -20.43 -20.88 0.36
N LEU A 384 -20.13 -20.25 -0.77
CA LEU A 384 -21.09 -19.39 -1.47
C LEU A 384 -22.20 -20.26 -2.08
N GLY A 385 -21.85 -21.39 -2.71
CA GLY A 385 -22.86 -22.32 -3.18
C GLY A 385 -23.68 -22.92 -2.05
N PHE A 386 -23.05 -23.29 -0.94
CA PHE A 386 -23.76 -23.78 0.25
C PHE A 386 -24.74 -22.74 0.81
N ALA A 387 -24.33 -21.47 0.87
CA ALA A 387 -25.20 -20.37 1.28
C ALA A 387 -26.40 -20.21 0.32
N LYS A 388 -26.17 -20.30 -0.99
CA LYS A 388 -27.24 -20.28 -2.00
C LYS A 388 -28.21 -21.45 -1.85
N TRP A 389 -27.72 -22.64 -1.53
CA TRP A 389 -28.56 -23.81 -1.28
C TRP A 389 -29.42 -23.67 -0.01
N LEU A 390 -28.88 -23.08 1.06
CA LEU A 390 -29.65 -22.84 2.28
C LEU A 390 -30.85 -21.93 2.05
N VAL A 391 -30.72 -20.93 1.18
CA VAL A 391 -31.79 -19.97 0.86
C VAL A 391 -32.51 -20.30 -0.45
N ASP A 392 -32.28 -21.49 -1.00
CA ASP A 392 -32.95 -21.94 -2.22
C ASP A 392 -34.45 -22.11 -1.94
N PRO A 393 -35.36 -21.65 -2.82
CA PRO A 393 -36.81 -21.80 -2.62
C PRO A 393 -37.27 -23.26 -2.48
N ALA A 394 -36.52 -24.22 -3.01
CA ALA A 394 -36.80 -25.65 -2.86
C ALA A 394 -36.30 -26.22 -1.51
N HIS A 395 -35.54 -25.47 -0.72
CA HIS A 395 -35.02 -25.92 0.56
C HIS A 395 -36.12 -25.94 1.63
N PRO A 396 -36.47 -27.10 2.22
CA PRO A 396 -37.71 -27.25 2.98
C PRO A 396 -37.68 -26.65 4.40
N LEU A 397 -36.50 -26.36 4.97
CA LEU A 397 -36.40 -26.03 6.40
C LEU A 397 -36.11 -24.56 6.69
N THR A 398 -35.21 -23.92 5.95
CA THR A 398 -34.64 -22.61 6.31
C THR A 398 -35.71 -21.55 6.59
N ALA A 399 -36.63 -21.32 5.66
CA ALA A 399 -37.68 -20.33 5.85
C ALA A 399 -38.63 -20.68 7.02
N ARG A 400 -39.05 -21.95 7.12
CA ARG A 400 -39.93 -22.43 8.21
C ARG A 400 -39.29 -22.24 9.58
N VAL A 401 -38.01 -22.59 9.73
CA VAL A 401 -37.27 -22.45 10.98
C VAL A 401 -37.11 -20.96 11.34
N THR A 402 -36.76 -20.11 10.38
CA THR A 402 -36.59 -18.67 10.61
C THR A 402 -37.91 -18.01 11.03
N VAL A 403 -38.99 -18.22 10.27
CA VAL A 403 -40.32 -17.71 10.59
C VAL A 403 -40.79 -18.18 11.96
N ASN A 404 -40.59 -19.46 12.29
CA ASN A 404 -40.98 -19.98 13.60
C ASN A 404 -40.23 -19.30 14.75
N ARG A 405 -38.94 -19.00 14.57
CA ARG A 405 -38.14 -18.26 15.55
C ARG A 405 -38.60 -16.81 15.69
N LEU A 406 -38.90 -16.14 14.58
CA LEU A 406 -39.47 -14.78 14.60
C LEU A 406 -40.83 -14.77 15.33
N TRP A 407 -41.71 -15.71 14.99
CA TRP A 407 -42.99 -15.90 15.65
C TRP A 407 -42.81 -16.12 17.16
N GLN A 408 -41.89 -16.99 17.56
CA GLN A 408 -41.57 -17.23 18.96
C GLN A 408 -41.06 -15.97 19.67
N GLN A 409 -40.25 -15.13 19.03
CA GLN A 409 -39.76 -13.88 19.62
C GLN A 409 -40.91 -12.90 19.93
N VAL A 410 -41.94 -12.87 19.09
CA VAL A 410 -43.09 -11.98 19.25
C VAL A 410 -44.13 -12.54 20.23
N PHE A 411 -44.46 -13.82 20.11
CA PHE A 411 -45.57 -14.46 20.84
C PHE A 411 -45.14 -15.34 22.01
N GLY A 412 -43.84 -15.49 22.25
CA GLY A 412 -43.25 -16.28 23.33
C GLY A 412 -43.21 -17.80 23.08
N THR A 413 -43.98 -18.33 22.13
CA THR A 413 -43.99 -19.74 21.73
C THR A 413 -44.06 -19.85 20.21
N GLY A 414 -43.22 -20.70 19.61
CA GLY A 414 -43.23 -20.95 18.16
C GLY A 414 -44.48 -21.74 17.72
N ILE A 415 -44.81 -21.68 16.43
CA ILE A 415 -45.82 -22.55 15.80
C ILE A 415 -45.40 -24.02 15.98
N VAL A 416 -44.12 -24.30 15.79
CA VAL A 416 -43.39 -25.47 16.30
C VAL A 416 -42.78 -25.06 17.64
N LYS A 417 -43.21 -25.72 18.72
CA LYS A 417 -42.79 -25.34 20.08
C LYS A 417 -41.32 -25.67 20.37
N THR A 418 -40.81 -26.75 19.78
CA THR A 418 -39.39 -27.17 19.83
C THR A 418 -38.59 -26.46 18.73
N SER A 419 -38.33 -25.17 18.89
CA SER A 419 -37.67 -24.34 17.86
C SER A 419 -36.25 -24.78 17.47
N GLU A 420 -35.64 -25.63 18.30
CA GLU A 420 -34.35 -26.29 18.09
C GLU A 420 -34.45 -27.61 17.30
N ASP A 421 -35.64 -28.18 17.14
CA ASP A 421 -35.85 -29.48 16.48
C ASP A 421 -37.13 -29.49 15.63
N PHE A 422 -36.93 -29.46 14.30
CA PHE A 422 -37.97 -29.61 13.27
C PHE A 422 -38.03 -31.05 12.71
N GLY A 423 -37.25 -31.95 13.27
CA GLY A 423 -37.15 -33.35 12.88
C GLY A 423 -38.10 -34.25 13.66
N SER A 424 -37.79 -35.55 13.64
CA SER A 424 -38.63 -36.60 14.23
C SER A 424 -38.68 -36.62 15.76
N GLN A 425 -37.90 -35.77 16.45
CA GLN A 425 -37.95 -35.63 17.91
C GLN A 425 -38.59 -34.30 18.34
N GLY A 426 -38.94 -33.42 17.40
CA GLY A 426 -39.68 -32.19 17.64
C GLY A 426 -41.19 -32.39 17.75
N GLU A 427 -41.88 -31.39 18.31
CA GLU A 427 -43.35 -31.33 18.28
C GLU A 427 -43.83 -30.91 16.86
N PRO A 428 -44.92 -31.49 16.34
CA PRO A 428 -45.49 -31.02 15.07
C PRO A 428 -45.98 -29.58 15.19
N PRO A 429 -46.03 -28.82 14.07
CA PRO A 429 -46.55 -27.46 14.08
C PRO A 429 -48.01 -27.45 14.52
N SER A 430 -48.37 -26.55 15.43
CA SER A 430 -49.75 -26.33 15.87
C SER A 430 -50.66 -25.88 14.71
N HIS A 431 -50.11 -25.13 13.76
CA HIS A 431 -50.81 -24.61 12.58
C HIS A 431 -49.91 -24.79 11.33
N PRO A 432 -49.87 -25.98 10.70
CA PRO A 432 -48.95 -26.29 9.60
C PRO A 432 -49.15 -25.39 8.38
N GLU A 433 -50.40 -25.17 7.96
CA GLU A 433 -50.70 -24.34 6.79
C GLU A 433 -50.29 -22.87 7.00
N LEU A 434 -50.42 -22.37 8.23
CA LEU A 434 -49.97 -21.02 8.57
C LEU A 434 -48.43 -20.91 8.50
N LEU A 435 -47.72 -21.91 9.03
CA LEU A 435 -46.26 -21.94 8.96
C LEU A 435 -45.76 -21.99 7.51
N ASP A 436 -46.40 -22.84 6.68
CA ASP A 436 -46.07 -22.93 5.26
C ASP A 436 -46.34 -21.63 4.51
N TRP A 437 -47.51 -21.02 4.75
CA TRP A 437 -47.86 -19.73 4.15
C TRP A 437 -46.87 -18.63 4.55
N LEU A 438 -46.57 -18.49 5.84
CA LEU A 438 -45.61 -17.50 6.33
C LEU A 438 -44.19 -17.75 5.77
N ALA A 439 -43.76 -19.00 5.67
CA ALA A 439 -42.44 -19.34 5.11
C ALA A 439 -42.33 -18.97 3.62
N VAL A 440 -43.37 -19.23 2.83
CA VAL A 440 -43.41 -18.84 1.41
C VAL A 440 -43.41 -17.32 1.28
N GLN A 441 -44.29 -16.63 2.00
CA GLN A 441 -44.36 -15.16 1.95
C GLN A 441 -43.03 -14.52 2.37
N PHE A 442 -42.41 -15.00 3.45
CA PHE A 442 -41.10 -14.51 3.89
C PHE A 442 -40.02 -14.63 2.80
N MET A 443 -40.03 -15.70 2.00
CA MET A 443 -39.11 -15.83 0.87
C MET A 443 -39.48 -14.91 -0.30
N GLU A 444 -40.77 -14.79 -0.63
CA GLU A 444 -41.28 -13.95 -1.74
C GLU A 444 -41.09 -12.45 -1.48
N ASP A 445 -41.16 -12.02 -0.22
CA ASP A 445 -40.90 -10.65 0.22
C ASP A 445 -39.40 -10.35 0.38
N GLY A 446 -38.53 -11.28 -0.02
CA GLY A 446 -37.09 -11.06 -0.07
C GLY A 446 -36.36 -11.28 1.27
N TRP A 447 -36.93 -12.12 2.15
CA TRP A 447 -36.40 -12.42 3.49
C TRP A 447 -36.47 -11.24 4.47
N ASP A 448 -37.42 -10.32 4.27
CA ASP A 448 -37.73 -9.17 5.15
C ASP A 448 -38.95 -9.46 6.04
#